data_AF-A0A419EZQ2-F1
#
_entry.id   AF-A0A419EZQ2-F1
#
_cell.length_a   1.000
_cell.length_b   1.000
_cell.length_c   1.000
_cell.angle_alpha   90.00
_cell.angle_beta   90.00
_cell.angle_gamma   90.00
#
_symmetry.space_group_name_H-M   'P 1'
#
loop_
_entity.id
_entity.type
_entity.pdbx_description
1 polymer ?
#
loop_
_entity_poly.entity_id
_entity_poly.type
_entity_poly.pdbx_seq_one_letter_code
_entity_poly.pdbx_strand_id
1 'polypeptide(L)'
;MTTDQKVYRILDANANRAREGLRVVEEYLRFICDDATFTARLKGLRHHITETLTRLDMDEKLIGARSSDTDVGASSSSRSEANRSDTAHIMTANLRRSQEALRVLEEYSKLISHRASAEFKEMRFDLYTIEKDIRLAMPGMHGAGGE
;
A
#
# COMPACT_ATOMS: atom_id res chain seq x y z
N MET A 1 25.49 -2.02 -8.44
CA MET A 1 24.49 -2.62 -7.53
C MET A 1 24.50 -4.12 -7.72
N THR A 2 24.74 -4.89 -6.66
CA THR A 2 24.53 -6.35 -6.65
C THR A 2 23.04 -6.65 -6.80
N THR A 3 22.68 -7.87 -7.21
CA THR A 3 21.28 -8.30 -7.36
C THR A 3 20.50 -8.08 -6.06
N ASP A 4 21.11 -8.37 -4.91
CA ASP A 4 20.50 -8.18 -3.59
C ASP A 4 20.13 -6.72 -3.33
N GLN A 5 21.02 -5.77 -3.64
CA GLN A 5 20.76 -4.34 -3.43
C GLN A 5 19.57 -3.83 -4.27
N LYS A 6 19.35 -4.40 -5.46
CA LYS A 6 18.19 -4.06 -6.30
C LYS A 6 16.88 -4.60 -5.70
N VAL A 7 16.90 -5.81 -5.16
CA VAL A 7 15.72 -6.40 -4.48
C VAL A 7 15.34 -5.57 -3.27
N TYR A 8 16.32 -5.20 -2.43
CA TYR A 8 16.07 -4.35 -1.26
C TYR A 8 15.45 -3.00 -1.64
N ARG A 9 15.94 -2.35 -2.72
CA ARG A 9 15.35 -1.10 -3.24
C ARG A 9 13.90 -1.27 -3.71
N ILE A 10 13.58 -2.39 -4.36
CA ILE A 10 12.20 -2.70 -4.77
C ILE A 10 11.30 -2.87 -3.56
N LEU A 11 11.76 -3.57 -2.54
CA LEU A 11 10.99 -3.78 -1.30
C LEU A 11 10.72 -2.45 -0.59
N ASP A 12 11.70 -1.57 -0.45
CA ASP A 12 11.51 -0.26 0.19
C ASP A 12 10.54 0.65 -0.59
N ALA A 13 10.70 0.74 -1.91
CA ALA A 13 9.81 1.55 -2.73
C ALA A 13 8.34 1.08 -2.61
N ASN A 14 8.10 -0.24 -2.60
CA ASN A 14 6.74 -0.78 -2.49
C ASN A 14 6.21 -0.77 -1.06
N ALA A 15 7.07 -0.91 -0.05
CA ALA A 15 6.69 -0.67 1.35
C ALA A 15 6.18 0.75 1.56
N ASN A 16 6.90 1.75 1.01
CA ASN A 16 6.47 3.14 1.09
C ASN A 16 5.13 3.34 0.37
N ARG A 17 4.99 2.86 -0.86
CA ARG A 17 3.73 2.96 -1.63
C ARG A 17 2.56 2.32 -0.92
N ALA A 18 2.74 1.14 -0.32
CA ALA A 18 1.70 0.48 0.46
C ALA A 18 1.30 1.34 1.67
N ARG A 19 2.25 1.78 2.49
CA ARG A 19 1.93 2.55 3.71
C ARG A 19 1.30 3.91 3.41
N GLU A 20 1.77 4.62 2.39
CA GLU A 20 1.21 5.90 1.97
C GLU A 20 -0.19 5.74 1.36
N GLY A 21 -0.39 4.74 0.49
CA GLY A 21 -1.72 4.43 -0.03
C GLY A 21 -2.72 4.13 1.09
N LEU A 22 -2.32 3.30 2.07
CA LEU A 22 -3.15 3.02 3.25
C LEU A 22 -3.41 4.28 4.10
N ARG A 23 -2.43 5.19 4.23
CA ARG A 23 -2.59 6.46 4.95
C ARG A 23 -3.71 7.30 4.36
N VAL A 24 -3.75 7.41 3.04
CA VAL A 24 -4.76 8.21 2.33
C VAL A 24 -6.15 7.65 2.58
N VAL A 25 -6.30 6.32 2.58
CA VAL A 25 -7.57 5.64 2.86
C VAL A 25 -7.98 5.85 4.32
N GLU A 26 -7.04 5.81 5.28
CA GLU A 26 -7.33 6.15 6.68
C GLU A 26 -7.88 7.56 6.84
N GLU A 27 -7.31 8.57 6.16
CA GLU A 27 -7.79 9.95 6.26
C GLU A 27 -9.20 10.08 5.68
N TYR A 28 -9.48 9.40 4.56
CA TYR A 28 -10.82 9.32 4.00
C TYR A 28 -11.80 8.75 5.03
N LEU A 29 -11.48 7.59 5.61
CA LEU A 29 -12.36 6.92 6.58
C LEU A 29 -12.54 7.76 7.85
N ARG A 30 -11.48 8.41 8.33
CA ARG A 30 -11.50 9.22 9.55
C ARG A 30 -12.30 10.51 9.39
N PHE A 31 -12.12 11.23 8.28
CA PHE A 31 -12.63 12.60 8.15
C PHE A 31 -13.85 12.73 7.25
N ILE A 32 -14.10 11.76 6.37
CA ILE A 32 -15.26 11.77 5.48
C ILE A 32 -16.33 10.80 5.97
N CYS A 33 -15.92 9.63 6.49
CA CYS A 33 -16.85 8.61 6.97
C CYS A 33 -17.00 8.56 8.50
N ASP A 34 -16.19 9.31 9.26
CA ASP A 34 -16.11 9.23 10.72
C ASP A 34 -15.98 7.79 11.27
N ASP A 35 -15.35 6.90 10.49
CA ASP A 35 -15.24 5.47 10.81
C ASP A 35 -13.91 5.14 11.50
N ALA A 36 -13.95 5.07 12.83
CA ALA A 36 -12.80 4.71 13.65
C ALA A 36 -12.38 3.24 13.49
N THR A 37 -13.31 2.35 13.13
CA THR A 37 -13.09 0.90 13.09
C THR A 37 -12.21 0.53 11.90
N PHE A 38 -12.58 0.94 10.69
CA PHE A 38 -11.77 0.70 9.50
C PHE A 38 -10.46 1.50 9.53
N THR A 39 -10.47 2.72 10.08
CA THR A 39 -9.25 3.49 10.33
C THR A 39 -8.25 2.70 11.18
N ALA A 40 -8.69 2.09 12.29
CA ALA A 40 -7.84 1.29 13.16
C ALA A 40 -7.31 0.02 12.46
N ARG A 41 -8.14 -0.66 11.65
CA ARG A 41 -7.72 -1.84 10.87
C ARG A 41 -6.61 -1.51 9.88
N LEU A 42 -6.75 -0.40 9.13
CA LEU A 42 -5.72 0.03 8.18
C LEU A 42 -4.43 0.50 8.87
N LYS A 43 -4.55 1.19 10.01
CA LYS A 43 -3.39 1.55 10.83
C LYS A 43 -2.65 0.29 11.31
N GLY A 44 -3.38 -0.73 11.76
CA GLY A 44 -2.81 -2.02 12.15
C GLY A 44 -2.06 -2.68 11.00
N LEU A 45 -2.66 -2.69 9.80
CA LEU A 45 -2.01 -3.23 8.61
C LEU A 45 -0.71 -2.50 8.26
N ARG A 46 -0.69 -1.17 8.35
CA ARG A 46 0.54 -0.38 8.16
C ARG A 46 1.63 -0.70 9.17
N HIS A 47 1.27 -0.87 10.44
CA HIS A 47 2.22 -1.28 11.47
C HIS A 47 2.80 -2.65 11.17
N HIS A 48 1.96 -3.62 10.78
CA HIS A 48 2.41 -4.96 10.38
C HIS A 48 3.41 -4.90 9.20
N ILE A 49 3.14 -4.08 8.18
CA ILE A 49 4.10 -3.85 7.08
C ILE A 49 5.46 -3.39 7.62
N THR A 50 5.47 -2.40 8.51
CA THR A 50 6.72 -1.88 9.11
C THR A 50 7.43 -2.94 9.93
N GLU A 51 6.73 -3.69 10.78
CA GLU A 51 7.30 -4.74 11.61
C GLU A 51 7.91 -5.89 10.80
N THR A 52 7.25 -6.30 9.71
CA THR A 52 7.79 -7.32 8.79
C THR A 52 9.08 -6.82 8.12
N LEU A 53 9.15 -5.53 7.76
CA LEU A 53 10.36 -4.94 7.15
C LEU A 53 11.51 -4.80 8.15
N THR A 54 11.23 -4.35 9.39
CA THR A 54 12.25 -4.26 10.43
C THR A 54 12.87 -5.64 10.69
N ARG A 55 12.08 -6.72 10.70
CA ARG A 55 12.58 -8.10 10.86
C ARG A 55 13.39 -8.63 9.67
N LEU A 56 13.35 -7.97 8.52
CA LEU A 56 14.17 -8.31 7.35
C LEU A 56 15.55 -7.61 7.38
N ASP A 57 15.88 -6.92 8.47
CA ASP A 57 17.04 -6.02 8.61
C ASP A 57 17.12 -5.01 7.46
N MET A 58 15.95 -4.56 7.00
CA MET A 58 15.86 -3.62 5.91
C MET A 58 16.49 -2.29 6.31
N ASP A 59 16.37 -1.85 7.56
CA ASP A 59 16.83 -0.52 7.98
C ASP A 59 18.33 -0.31 7.77
N GLU A 60 19.18 -1.29 8.10
CA GLU A 60 20.63 -1.20 7.85
C GLU A 60 20.97 -1.37 6.35
N LYS A 61 20.26 -2.25 5.64
CA LYS A 61 20.51 -2.54 4.22
C LYS A 61 19.97 -1.47 3.27
N LEU A 62 18.99 -0.68 3.72
CA LEU A 62 18.35 0.39 2.95
C LEU A 62 19.08 1.70 3.03
N ILE A 63 19.78 2.00 4.13
CA ILE A 63 20.62 3.20 4.21
C ILE A 63 21.65 3.22 3.05
N GLY A 64 22.16 2.06 2.63
CA GLY A 64 23.03 1.93 1.45
C GLY A 64 22.33 1.85 0.09
N ALA A 65 21.00 1.71 0.04
CA ALA A 65 20.22 1.55 -1.20
C ALA A 65 19.29 2.73 -1.51
N ARG A 66 19.16 3.69 -0.59
CA ARG A 66 18.39 4.93 -0.77
C ARG A 66 19.04 5.82 -1.82
N SER A 67 18.63 5.63 -3.07
CA SER A 67 18.71 6.66 -4.10
C SER A 67 17.31 7.20 -4.31
N SER A 68 16.88 8.13 -3.44
CA SER A 68 15.66 8.94 -3.63
C SER A 68 15.68 9.69 -4.97
N ASP A 69 16.87 9.99 -5.47
CA ASP A 69 17.08 10.90 -6.60
C ASP A 69 17.00 10.22 -7.98
N THR A 70 16.71 8.91 -8.04
CA THR A 70 16.65 8.16 -9.31
C THR A 70 15.43 7.24 -9.42
N ASP A 71 14.33 7.50 -8.71
CA ASP A 71 13.08 6.77 -8.97
C ASP A 71 12.51 7.22 -10.33
N VAL A 72 12.71 6.39 -11.36
CA VAL A 72 12.22 6.61 -12.72
C VAL A 72 10.68 6.71 -12.76
N GLY A 73 10.00 6.22 -11.71
CA GLY A 73 8.55 6.35 -11.54
C GLY A 73 8.07 7.70 -11.00
N ALA A 74 8.97 8.59 -10.53
CA ALA A 74 8.58 9.89 -9.97
C ALA A 74 7.90 10.81 -11.01
N SER A 75 8.20 10.62 -12.29
CA SER A 75 7.66 11.40 -13.42
C SER A 75 6.48 10.73 -14.13
N SER A 76 6.00 9.56 -13.69
CA SER A 76 4.83 8.91 -14.31
C SER A 76 3.52 9.47 -13.75
N SER A 77 3.24 10.75 -14.03
CA SER A 77 1.88 11.29 -13.89
C SER A 77 1.03 10.69 -15.01
N SER A 78 0.18 9.71 -14.69
CA SER A 78 -0.78 9.23 -15.69
C SER A 78 -1.76 10.37 -15.98
N ARG A 79 -2.06 10.58 -17.27
CA ARG A 79 -3.02 11.59 -17.76
C ARG A 79 -4.45 11.46 -17.20
N SER A 80 -4.71 10.51 -16.29
CA SER A 80 -6.00 10.31 -15.62
C SER A 80 -6.12 11.09 -14.29
N GLU A 81 -5.16 11.95 -13.94
CA GLU A 81 -5.23 12.80 -12.74
C GLU A 81 -6.23 13.96 -12.86
N ALA A 82 -6.67 14.30 -14.07
CA ALA A 82 -7.43 15.51 -14.35
C ALA A 82 -8.95 15.45 -14.08
N ASN A 83 -9.53 14.33 -13.63
CA ASN A 83 -10.97 14.21 -13.39
C ASN A 83 -11.32 13.33 -12.18
N ARG A 84 -10.86 13.70 -10.97
CA ARG A 84 -11.31 13.05 -9.72
C ARG A 84 -12.26 13.97 -8.96
N SER A 85 -13.54 13.98 -9.34
CA SER A 85 -14.59 14.73 -8.63
C SER A 85 -15.20 13.99 -7.44
N ASP A 86 -14.72 12.77 -7.11
CA ASP A 86 -15.27 11.95 -6.04
C ASP A 86 -14.17 11.40 -5.11
N THR A 87 -14.31 11.72 -3.82
CA THR A 87 -13.43 11.26 -2.74
C THR A 87 -13.44 9.73 -2.58
N ALA A 88 -14.54 9.04 -2.90
CA ALA A 88 -14.59 7.58 -2.84
C ALA A 88 -13.72 6.91 -3.93
N HIS A 89 -13.54 7.58 -5.08
CA HIS A 89 -12.58 7.14 -6.09
C HIS A 89 -11.13 7.26 -5.59
N ILE A 90 -10.80 8.32 -4.83
CA ILE A 90 -9.47 8.45 -4.20
C ILE A 90 -9.21 7.27 -3.26
N MET A 91 -10.19 6.91 -2.43
CA MET A 91 -10.10 5.76 -1.54
C MET A 91 -9.86 4.46 -2.33
N THR A 92 -10.71 4.18 -3.33
CA THR A 92 -10.61 2.95 -4.15
C THR A 92 -9.28 2.84 -4.89
N ALA A 93 -8.79 3.94 -5.47
CA ALA A 93 -7.52 3.97 -6.18
C ALA A 93 -6.34 3.67 -5.25
N ASN A 94 -6.35 4.21 -4.02
CA ASN A 94 -5.28 3.98 -3.05
C ASN A 94 -5.32 2.59 -2.42
N LEU A 95 -6.52 1.99 -2.22
CA LEU A 95 -6.65 0.58 -1.84
C LEU A 95 -6.01 -0.33 -2.89
N ARG A 96 -6.36 -0.15 -4.18
CA ARG A 96 -5.82 -0.96 -5.27
C ARG A 96 -4.30 -0.84 -5.40
N ARG A 97 -3.76 0.39 -5.37
CA ARG A 97 -2.30 0.61 -5.38
C ARG A 97 -1.59 -0.05 -4.20
N SER A 98 -2.21 -0.03 -3.02
CA SER A 98 -1.65 -0.67 -1.83
C SER A 98 -1.66 -2.19 -1.96
N GLN A 99 -2.70 -2.77 -2.57
CA GLN A 99 -2.78 -4.21 -2.87
C GLN A 99 -1.71 -4.63 -3.90
N GLU A 100 -1.50 -3.84 -4.94
CA GLU A 100 -0.43 -4.06 -5.93
C GLU A 100 0.95 -3.96 -5.27
N ALA A 101 1.17 -2.97 -4.42
CA ALA A 101 2.42 -2.82 -3.68
C ALA A 101 2.67 -4.01 -2.75
N LEU A 102 1.65 -4.49 -2.02
CA LEU A 102 1.73 -5.71 -1.21
C LEU A 102 2.01 -6.95 -2.06
N ARG A 103 1.49 -7.03 -3.28
CA ARG A 103 1.79 -8.12 -4.22
C ARG A 103 3.27 -8.12 -4.62
N VAL A 104 3.85 -6.94 -4.86
CA VAL A 104 5.28 -6.81 -5.15
C VAL A 104 6.12 -7.21 -3.94
N LEU A 105 5.74 -6.76 -2.73
CA LEU A 105 6.41 -7.17 -1.49
C LEU A 105 6.36 -8.69 -1.29
N GLU A 106 5.20 -9.31 -1.49
CA GLU A 106 5.00 -10.76 -1.43
C GLU A 106 5.97 -11.50 -2.37
N GLU A 107 6.05 -11.10 -3.63
CA GLU A 107 6.84 -11.81 -4.63
C GLU A 107 8.35 -11.62 -4.44
N TYR A 108 8.81 -10.39 -4.20
CA TYR A 108 10.24 -10.11 -4.07
C TYR A 108 10.83 -10.57 -2.74
N SER A 109 10.02 -10.61 -1.67
CA SER A 109 10.48 -11.15 -0.38
C SER A 109 10.76 -12.64 -0.43
N LYS A 110 10.24 -13.41 -1.39
CA LYS A 110 10.57 -14.84 -1.57
C LYS A 110 12.06 -15.09 -1.77
N LEU A 111 12.78 -14.10 -2.33
CA LEU A 111 14.22 -14.18 -2.56
C LEU A 111 15.04 -14.03 -1.28
N ILE A 112 14.44 -13.54 -0.20
CA ILE A 112 15.13 -13.19 1.05
C ILE A 112 14.57 -13.99 2.24
N SER A 113 13.24 -14.14 2.32
CA SER A 113 12.55 -14.82 3.42
C SER A 113 11.17 -15.30 3.00
N HIS A 114 11.00 -16.63 2.95
CA HIS A 114 9.68 -17.25 2.73
C HIS A 114 8.65 -16.86 3.79
N ARG A 115 9.10 -16.65 5.04
CA ARG A 115 8.22 -16.18 6.12
C ARG A 115 7.66 -14.80 5.82
N ALA A 116 8.51 -13.84 5.44
CA ALA A 116 8.04 -12.49 5.10
C ALA A 116 7.12 -12.49 3.87
N SER A 117 7.39 -13.35 2.88
CA SER A 117 6.50 -13.54 1.73
C SER A 117 5.11 -14.02 2.15
N ALA A 118 5.03 -15.00 3.06
CA ALA A 118 3.76 -15.47 3.59
C ALA A 118 3.01 -14.35 4.34
N GLU A 119 3.70 -13.56 5.17
CA GLU A 119 3.09 -12.44 5.89
C GLU A 119 2.58 -11.35 4.94
N PHE A 120 3.33 -10.98 3.90
CA PHE A 120 2.85 -10.02 2.90
C PHE A 120 1.66 -10.54 2.09
N LYS A 121 1.63 -11.85 1.82
CA LYS A 121 0.45 -12.49 1.25
C LYS A 121 -0.74 -12.33 2.18
N GLU A 122 -0.63 -12.69 3.45
CA GLU A 122 -1.70 -12.54 4.44
C GLU A 122 -2.20 -11.09 4.51
N MET A 123 -1.29 -10.12 4.64
CA MET A 123 -1.61 -8.68 4.63
C MET A 123 -2.38 -8.24 3.36
N ARG A 124 -2.03 -8.80 2.19
CA ARG A 124 -2.74 -8.51 0.93
C ARG A 124 -4.17 -9.06 0.96
N PHE A 125 -4.37 -10.27 1.48
CA PHE A 125 -5.69 -10.87 1.64
C PHE A 125 -6.53 -10.14 2.71
N ASP A 126 -5.90 -9.70 3.79
CA ASP A 126 -6.54 -8.85 4.79
C ASP A 126 -7.02 -7.54 4.16
N LEU A 127 -6.21 -6.93 3.30
CA LEU A 127 -6.60 -5.70 2.59
C LEU A 127 -7.77 -5.92 1.62
N TYR A 128 -7.86 -7.07 0.96
CA TYR A 128 -9.05 -7.42 0.17
C TYR A 128 -10.29 -7.56 1.04
N THR A 129 -10.14 -8.20 2.20
CA THR A 129 -11.23 -8.37 3.17
C THR A 129 -11.68 -7.02 3.70
N ILE A 130 -10.74 -6.15 4.09
CA ILE A 130 -11.04 -4.79 4.55
C ILE A 130 -11.77 -3.99 3.45
N GLU A 131 -11.30 -4.03 2.19
CA GLU A 131 -12.00 -3.35 1.09
C GLU A 131 -13.43 -3.88 0.92
N LYS A 132 -13.63 -5.20 0.97
CA LYS A 132 -14.96 -5.82 0.87
C LYS A 132 -15.86 -5.34 2.01
N ASP A 133 -15.36 -5.35 3.24
CA ASP A 133 -16.12 -4.94 4.41
C ASP A 133 -16.52 -3.46 4.35
N ILE A 134 -15.60 -2.59 3.92
CA ILE A 134 -15.85 -1.15 3.66
C ILE A 134 -17.02 -1.00 2.66
N ARG A 135 -16.97 -1.72 1.54
CA ARG A 135 -18.01 -1.65 0.49
C ARG A 135 -19.38 -2.15 0.97
N LEU A 136 -19.40 -3.18 1.83
CA LEU A 136 -20.64 -3.71 2.40
C LEU A 136 -21.23 -2.78 3.46
N ALA A 137 -20.38 -2.16 4.30
CA ALA A 137 -20.81 -1.22 5.31
C ALA A 137 -21.28 0.12 4.71
N MET A 138 -20.74 0.51 3.54
CA MET A 138 -21.01 1.80 2.90
C MET A 138 -21.39 1.65 1.42
N PRO A 139 -22.57 1.08 1.12
CA PRO A 139 -22.99 0.76 -0.26
C PRO A 139 -23.21 1.98 -1.17
N GLY A 140 -23.38 3.18 -0.59
CA GLY A 140 -23.58 4.44 -1.32
C GLY A 140 -22.29 5.11 -1.83
N MET A 141 -21.11 4.55 -1.55
CA MET A 141 -19.81 5.10 -1.98
C MET A 141 -19.45 4.78 -3.44
N HIS A 142 -20.43 4.38 -4.25
CA HIS A 142 -20.25 4.29 -5.69
C HIS A 142 -20.28 5.72 -6.23
N GLY A 143 -19.18 6.16 -6.83
CA GLY A 143 -19.13 7.47 -7.45
C GLY A 143 -20.33 7.66 -8.37
N ALA A 144 -21.05 8.77 -8.17
CA ALA A 144 -21.99 9.28 -9.14
C ALA A 144 -21.20 9.49 -10.45
N GLY A 145 -21.29 8.51 -11.34
CA GLY A 145 -20.45 8.41 -12.53
C GLY A 145 -20.79 7.15 -13.32
N GLY A 146 -22.00 7.10 -13.87
CA GLY A 146 -22.40 6.09 -14.84
C GLY A 146 -23.91 5.89 -14.87
N GLU A 147 -24.55 6.59 -15.80
CA GLU A 147 -25.88 6.28 -16.36
C GLU A 147 -25.98 4.82 -16.84
#